data_AF-A0A8J8GYF8-F1
#
_entry.id   AF-A0A8J8GYF8-F1
#
_cell.length_a   1.000
_cell.length_b   1.000
_cell.length_c   1.000
_cell.angle_alpha   90.00
_cell.angle_beta   90.00
_cell.angle_gamma   90.00
#
_symmetry.space_group_name_H-M   'P 1'
#
loop_
_entity.id
_entity.type
_entity.pdbx_description
1 polymer ?
#
loop_
_entity_poly.entity_id
_entity_poly.type
_entity_poly.pdbx_seq_one_letter_code
_entity_poly.pdbx_strand_id
1 'polypeptide(L)'
;VVETLGPGTVIGWSWLFPPYRWQFTGTAEDMVHAVALDGPGVRELCAADPALGYELMRRFTAVIAERLLYTRARLLAAESESVEAEPAT
;
A
#
# COMPACT_ATOMS: atom_id res chain seq x y z
N VAL A 1 3.50 13.97 -2.14
CA VAL A 1 2.59 12.92 -1.60
C VAL A 1 2.46 11.81 -2.64
N VAL A 2 2.61 10.54 -2.25
CA VAL A 2 2.48 9.39 -3.18
C VAL A 2 1.01 8.93 -3.28
N GLU A 3 0.27 8.99 -2.19
CA GLU A 3 -1.13 8.60 -2.13
C GLU A 3 -1.75 9.23 -0.88
N THR A 4 -3.01 9.67 -0.97
CA THR A 4 -3.81 10.08 0.18
C THR A 4 -4.84 8.98 0.44
N LEU A 5 -4.90 8.51 1.68
CA LEU A 5 -5.65 7.31 2.05
C LEU A 5 -6.83 7.64 2.94
N GLY A 6 -7.99 7.07 2.61
CA GLY A 6 -9.23 7.26 3.34
C GLY A 6 -9.53 6.17 4.38
N PRO A 7 -10.68 6.29 5.07
CA PRO A 7 -11.16 5.26 5.99
C PRO A 7 -11.25 3.87 5.34
N GLY A 8 -10.95 2.83 6.11
CA GLY A 8 -11.01 1.43 5.64
C GLY A 8 -9.81 0.98 4.80
N THR A 9 -8.87 1.88 4.51
CA THR A 9 -7.61 1.53 3.83
C THR A 9 -6.59 0.92 4.80
N VAL A 10 -5.64 0.18 4.24
CA VAL A 10 -4.54 -0.44 5.00
C VAL A 10 -3.22 0.14 4.55
N ILE A 11 -2.37 0.54 5.50
CA ILE A 11 -0.98 0.98 5.25
C ILE A 11 0.03 0.03 5.87
N GLY A 12 1.30 0.16 5.46
CA GLY A 12 2.41 -0.49 6.14
C GLY A 12 2.53 -1.99 5.85
N TRP A 13 1.89 -2.53 4.81
CA TRP A 13 1.94 -3.96 4.44
C TRP A 13 3.34 -4.47 4.07
N SER A 14 4.37 -3.62 4.05
CA SER A 14 5.77 -4.01 3.81
C SER A 14 6.34 -4.99 4.86
N TRP A 15 5.69 -5.17 6.01
CA TRP A 15 6.06 -6.22 6.98
C TRP A 15 5.64 -7.64 6.55
N LEU A 16 4.83 -7.80 5.50
CA LEU A 16 4.42 -9.12 5.03
C LEU A 16 5.54 -9.87 4.33
N PHE A 17 6.46 -9.16 3.69
CA PHE A 17 7.51 -9.74 2.86
C PHE A 17 8.88 -9.29 3.34
N PRO A 18 9.91 -10.16 3.30
CA PRO A 18 11.29 -9.74 3.53
C PRO A 18 11.66 -8.55 2.62
N PRO A 19 12.44 -7.56 3.10
CA PRO A 19 13.17 -7.51 4.37
C PRO A 19 12.36 -6.93 5.55
N TYR A 20 11.03 -6.91 5.48
CA TYR A 20 10.13 -6.39 6.53
C TYR A 20 10.37 -4.92 6.89
N ARG A 21 10.82 -4.12 5.92
CA ARG A 21 11.09 -2.69 6.10
C ARG A 21 9.99 -1.86 5.47
N TRP A 22 9.56 -0.82 6.18
CA TRP A 22 8.64 0.17 5.63
C TRP A 22 9.24 0.80 4.38
N GLN A 23 8.50 0.71 3.27
CA GLN A 23 8.89 1.33 2.00
C GLN A 23 8.40 2.78 1.89
N PHE A 24 7.38 3.13 2.67
CA PHE A 24 6.74 4.44 2.68
C PHE A 24 6.49 4.86 4.10
N THR A 25 6.58 6.16 4.38
CA THR A 25 6.10 6.77 5.61
C THR A 25 4.79 7.52 5.35
N GLY A 26 4.07 7.89 6.40
CA GLY A 26 2.84 8.66 6.28
C GLY A 26 2.63 9.56 7.50
N THR A 27 1.90 10.64 7.27
CA THR A 27 1.45 11.58 8.30
C THR A 27 -0.07 11.66 8.24
N ALA A 28 -0.73 11.78 9.38
CA ALA A 28 -2.17 12.02 9.42
C ALA A 28 -2.43 13.50 9.13
N GLU A 29 -3.28 13.79 8.14
CA GLU A 29 -3.72 15.16 7.83
C GLU A 29 -4.75 15.66 8.86
N ASP A 30 -5.57 14.74 9.38
CA ASP A 30 -6.59 14.96 10.41
C ASP A 30 -6.47 13.92 11.55
N MET A 31 -7.34 14.00 12.56
CA MET A 31 -7.42 12.98 13.62
C MET A 31 -7.82 11.62 13.04
N VAL A 32 -6.94 10.62 13.20
CA VAL A 32 -7.13 9.25 12.69
C VAL A 32 -7.20 8.25 13.84
N HIS A 33 -8.18 7.35 13.77
CA HIS A 33 -8.21 6.13 14.57
C HIS A 33 -7.78 4.95 13.70
N ALA A 34 -6.74 4.24 14.11
CA ALA A 34 -6.18 3.10 13.38
C ALA A 34 -5.98 1.90 14.30
N VAL A 35 -6.12 0.70 13.72
CA VAL A 35 -5.72 -0.55 14.36
C VAL A 35 -4.29 -0.86 13.95
N ALA A 36 -3.39 -0.94 14.93
CA ALA A 36 -2.02 -1.36 14.71
C ALA A 36 -1.93 -2.89 14.79
N LEU A 37 -1.31 -3.49 13.79
CA LEU A 37 -1.01 -4.92 13.77
C LEU A 37 0.49 -5.12 13.97
N ASP A 38 0.86 -6.01 14.90
CA ASP A 38 2.24 -6.43 15.06
C ASP A 38 2.63 -7.39 13.94
N GLY A 39 3.48 -6.94 13.02
CA GLY A 39 3.84 -7.70 11.81
C GLY A 39 4.42 -9.09 12.12
N PRO A 40 5.45 -9.22 12.98
CA PRO A 40 5.96 -10.51 13.42
C PRO A 40 4.90 -11.43 14.02
N GLY A 41 4.12 -10.97 15.01
CA GLY A 41 3.08 -11.76 15.65
C GLY A 41 1.99 -12.21 14.67
N VAL A 42 1.58 -11.35 13.73
CA VAL A 42 0.63 -11.75 12.69
C VAL A 42 1.20 -12.82 11.77
N ARG A 43 2.49 -12.76 11.40
CA ARG A 43 3.12 -13.82 10.59
C ARG A 43 3.20 -15.14 11.35
N GLU A 44 3.51 -15.10 12.65
CA GLU A 44 3.52 -16.29 13.51
C GLU A 44 2.13 -16.92 13.60
N LEU A 45 1.08 -16.11 13.76
CA LEU A 45 -0.32 -16.57 13.75
C LEU A 45 -0.70 -17.20 12.41
N CYS A 46 -0.30 -16.60 11.29
CA CYS A 46 -0.53 -17.17 9.95
C CYS A 46 0.22 -18.50 9.73
N ALA A 47 1.40 -18.66 10.34
CA ALA A 47 2.15 -19.91 10.25
C ALA A 47 1.51 -21.01 11.11
N ALA A 48 0.94 -20.65 12.25
CA ALA A 48 0.21 -21.57 13.13
C ALA A 48 -1.17 -21.95 12.57
N ASP A 49 -1.85 -21.03 11.90
CA ASP A 49 -3.15 -21.23 11.25
C ASP A 49 -3.10 -20.77 9.77
N PRO A 50 -2.88 -21.72 8.83
CA PRO A 50 -2.83 -21.41 7.40
C PRO A 50 -4.16 -20.90 6.82
N ALA A 51 -5.32 -21.22 7.42
CA ALA A 51 -6.60 -20.72 6.95
C ALA A 51 -6.75 -19.23 7.27
N LEU A 52 -6.33 -18.82 8.47
CA LEU A 52 -6.17 -17.41 8.81
C LEU A 52 -5.19 -16.72 7.85
N GLY A 53 -4.04 -17.34 7.60
CA GLY A 53 -3.04 -16.82 6.65
C GLY A 53 -3.60 -16.60 5.25
N TYR A 54 -4.36 -17.56 4.73
CA TYR A 54 -5.01 -17.46 3.42
C TYR A 54 -6.00 -16.28 3.37
N GLU A 55 -6.90 -16.16 4.35
CA GLU A 55 -7.87 -15.07 4.39
C GLU A 55 -7.23 -13.70 4.57
N LEU A 56 -6.15 -13.63 5.37
CA LEU A 56 -5.37 -12.41 5.51
C LEU A 56 -4.73 -12.03 4.16
N MET A 57 -4.07 -12.98 3.49
CA MET A 57 -3.42 -12.75 2.20
C MET A 57 -4.41 -12.35 1.13
N ARG A 58 -5.56 -13.00 1.05
CA ARG A 58 -6.64 -12.64 0.12
C ARG A 58 -7.05 -11.17 0.26
N ARG A 59 -7.16 -10.65 1.49
CA ARG A 59 -7.49 -9.23 1.74
C ARG A 59 -6.34 -8.31 1.35
N PHE A 60 -5.10 -8.66 1.71
CA PHE A 60 -3.93 -7.85 1.36
C PHE A 60 -3.65 -7.80 -0.14
N THR A 61 -3.88 -8.89 -0.88
CA THR A 61 -3.69 -8.91 -2.34
C THR A 61 -4.58 -7.91 -3.05
N ALA A 62 -5.83 -7.71 -2.59
CA ALA A 62 -6.71 -6.69 -3.14
C ALA A 62 -6.12 -5.27 -2.97
N VAL A 63 -5.61 -4.95 -1.78
CA VAL A 63 -4.96 -3.65 -1.49
C VAL A 63 -3.71 -3.45 -2.34
N ILE A 64 -2.89 -4.49 -2.51
CA ILE A 64 -1.66 -4.44 -3.33
C ILE A 64 -2.02 -4.20 -4.80
N ALA A 65 -3.01 -4.93 -5.32
CA ALA A 65 -3.46 -4.78 -6.71
C ALA A 65 -4.01 -3.37 -6.99
N GLU A 66 -4.83 -2.84 -6.08
CA GLU A 66 -5.36 -1.48 -6.17
C GLU A 66 -4.23 -0.44 -6.22
N ARG A 67 -3.27 -0.52 -5.30
CA ARG A 67 -2.12 0.39 -5.25
C ARG A 67 -1.23 0.31 -6.50
N LEU A 68 -1.05 -0.89 -7.06
CA LEU A 68 -0.30 -1.09 -8.29
C LEU A 68 -0.99 -0.40 -9.48
N LEU A 69 -2.31 -0.59 -9.61
CA LEU A 69 -3.11 0.04 -10.66
C LEU A 69 -3.12 1.57 -10.50
N TYR A 70 -3.30 2.06 -9.27
CA TYR A 70 -3.23 3.49 -8.96
C TYR A 70 -1.87 4.10 -9.33
N THR A 71 -0.78 3.45 -8.93
CA THR A 71 0.58 3.90 -9.25
C THR A 71 0.81 3.91 -10.76
N ARG A 72 0.37 2.87 -11.48
CA ARG A 72 0.46 2.81 -12.95
C ARG A 72 -0.28 3.98 -13.60
N ALA A 73 -1.51 4.26 -13.17
CA ALA A 73 -2.30 5.37 -13.71
C ALA A 73 -1.61 6.72 -13.49
N ARG A 74 -1.01 6.93 -12.31
CA ARG A 74 -0.26 8.16 -12.00
C ARG A 74 1.00 8.32 -12.85
N LEU A 75 1.73 7.23 -13.09
CA LEU A 75 2.93 7.28 -13.96
C LEU A 75 2.55 7.64 -15.40
N LEU A 76 1.50 7.02 -15.95
CA LEU A 76 1.03 7.33 -17.30
C LEU A 76 0.51 8.77 -17.43
N ALA A 77 -0.17 9.28 -16.39
CA ALA A 77 -0.61 10.67 -16.37
C ALA A 77 0.57 11.66 -16.34
N ALA A 78 1.60 11.38 -15.53
CA ALA A 78 2.80 12.21 -15.45
C ALA A 78 3.60 12.20 -16.77
N GLU A 79 3.69 11.05 -17.45
CA GLU A 79 4.30 10.95 -18.78
C GLU A 79 3.55 11.79 -19.83
N SER A 80 2.22 11.81 -19.77
CA SER A 80 1.39 12.60 -20.70
C SER A 80 1.58 14.10 -20.51
N GLU A 81 1.71 14.56 -19.27
CA GLU A 81 2.00 15.97 -18.93
C GLU A 81 3.43 16.38 -19.34
N SER A 82 4.35 15.42 -19.42
CA SER A 82 5.73 15.63 -19.89
C SER A 82 5.81 15.88 -21.39
N VAL A 83 4.92 15.26 -22.19
CA VAL A 83 4.88 15.38 -23.66
C VAL A 83 4.26 16.71 -24.10
N GLU A 84 3.37 17.29 -23.28
CA GLU A 84 2.71 18.57 -23.60
C GLU A 84 3.55 19.79 -23.18
N ALA A 85 4.63 19.57 -22.41
CA ALA A 85 5.52 20.61 -21.90
C ALA A 85 6.73 20.94 -22.82
N GLU A 86 6.87 20.31 -23.98
CA GLU A 86 7.87 20.66 -24.99
C GLU A 86 7.26 21.60 -26.04
N PRO A 87 7.46 22.94 -25.97
CA PRO A 87 6.90 23.83 -26.97
C PRO A 87 7.71 23.72 -28.26
N ALA A 88 7.00 23.52 -29.36
CA ALA A 88 7.54 23.64 -30.71
C ALA A 88 8.36 24.93 -30.84
N THR A 89 9.64 24.77 -31.17
CA THR A 89 10.52 25.86 -31.62
C THR A 89 10.56 25.86 -33.13
#